data_AF-A0A6V8MEV5-F1
#
_entry.id   AF-A0A6V8MEV5-F1
#
_cell.length_a   1.000
_cell.length_b   1.000
_cell.length_c   1.000
_cell.angle_alpha   90.00
_cell.angle_beta   90.00
_cell.angle_gamma   90.00
#
_symmetry.space_group_name_H-M   'P 1'
#
loop_
_entity.id
_entity.type
_entity.pdbx_description
1 polymer ?
#
loop_
_entity_poly.entity_id
_entity_poly.type
_entity_poly.pdbx_seq_one_letter_code
_entity_poly.pdbx_strand_id
1 'polypeptide(L)'
;MTLCPPSKFLAAGLLLLLTATFNGCGSGSTEPTTDQVVFSNGAALSLVGSKGNYQIQGSAFQKISAVDITVYYDPAALSSPGVVKGPLITGAQMITNLSVPGTITVAQIGANGVTGSGNLATVSFATDNGTRGPSFGKVRIIDDLFHVYSSNGRGPQP
;
A
#
# COMPACT_ATOMS: atom_id res chain seq x y z
N MET A 1 -27.29 21.12 -13.15
CA MET A 1 -28.01 20.12 -12.33
C MET A 1 -28.48 19.03 -13.27
N THR A 2 -27.76 17.91 -13.33
CA THR A 2 -28.12 16.78 -14.20
C THR A 2 -28.19 15.54 -13.32
N LEU A 3 -29.39 14.98 -13.23
CA LEU A 3 -29.76 13.82 -12.44
C LEU A 3 -29.22 12.53 -13.07
N CYS A 4 -28.68 11.62 -12.26
CA CYS A 4 -28.36 10.24 -12.63
C CYS A 4 -29.53 9.32 -12.24
N PRO A 5 -30.00 8.40 -13.11
CA PRO A 5 -31.15 7.54 -12.81
C PRO A 5 -30.78 6.31 -11.95
N PRO A 6 -31.73 5.74 -11.18
CA PRO A 6 -31.47 4.58 -10.32
C PRO A 6 -31.61 3.26 -11.09
N SER A 7 -30.57 2.43 -11.08
CA SER A 7 -30.65 1.02 -11.45
C SER A 7 -30.99 0.15 -10.22
N LYS A 8 -31.94 -0.74 -10.44
CA LYS A 8 -32.66 -1.56 -9.47
C LYS A 8 -31.74 -2.65 -8.89
N PHE A 9 -31.60 -2.71 -7.58
CA PHE A 9 -31.10 -3.91 -6.89
C PHE A 9 -32.30 -4.67 -6.29
N LEU A 10 -32.51 -5.89 -6.79
CA LEU A 10 -33.41 -6.86 -6.18
C LEU A 10 -32.85 -7.24 -4.80
N ALA A 11 -33.69 -7.11 -3.78
CA ALA A 11 -33.44 -7.55 -2.43
C ALA A 11 -33.76 -9.04 -2.25
N ALA A 12 -32.88 -9.79 -1.58
CA ALA A 12 -33.24 -10.95 -0.76
C ALA A 12 -32.06 -11.37 0.15
N GLY A 13 -32.28 -11.40 1.47
CA GLY A 13 -31.52 -12.30 2.36
C GLY A 13 -30.61 -11.70 3.45
N LEU A 14 -31.17 -10.93 4.38
CA LEU A 14 -30.95 -10.95 5.84
C LEU A 14 -29.64 -11.56 6.41
N LEU A 15 -28.71 -10.73 6.91
CA LEU A 15 -28.15 -10.81 8.28
C LEU A 15 -27.34 -9.53 8.63
N LEU A 16 -27.69 -8.88 9.76
CA LEU A 16 -27.05 -7.69 10.32
C LEU A 16 -25.56 -7.91 10.64
N LEU A 17 -24.69 -6.96 10.28
CA LEU A 17 -23.56 -6.51 11.12
C LEU A 17 -22.97 -5.19 10.57
N LEU A 18 -23.21 -4.11 11.32
CA LEU A 18 -22.49 -2.84 11.39
C LEU A 18 -21.69 -2.41 10.13
N THR A 19 -22.34 -1.74 9.17
CA THR A 19 -21.62 -0.94 8.18
C THR A 19 -21.33 0.43 8.78
N ALA A 20 -20.12 0.61 9.29
CA ALA A 20 -19.58 1.93 9.56
C ALA A 20 -19.69 2.76 8.27
N THR A 21 -20.29 3.94 8.37
CA THR A 21 -20.32 4.93 7.30
C THR A 21 -18.90 5.41 7.02
N PHE A 22 -18.22 4.80 6.05
CA PHE A 22 -17.01 5.38 5.47
C PHE A 22 -17.41 6.56 4.58
N ASN A 23 -17.82 7.68 5.20
CA ASN A 23 -17.72 9.00 4.59
C ASN A 23 -16.25 9.43 4.65
N GLY A 24 -15.41 8.72 3.91
CA GLY A 24 -14.05 9.13 3.59
C GLY A 24 -14.01 9.56 2.14
N CYS A 25 -14.39 10.82 1.87
CA CYS A 25 -14.08 11.46 0.60
C CYS A 25 -12.56 11.72 0.57
N GLY A 26 -11.79 10.67 0.36
CA GLY A 26 -10.39 10.78 -0.02
C GLY A 26 -10.33 10.90 -1.54
N SER A 27 -9.46 11.76 -2.06
CA SER A 27 -9.10 11.87 -3.48
C SER A 27 -8.38 10.59 -3.95
N GLY A 28 -9.07 9.45 -3.86
CA GLY A 28 -8.54 8.14 -4.16
C GLY A 28 -8.22 8.09 -5.64
N SER A 29 -6.95 7.84 -5.94
CA SER A 29 -6.58 7.22 -7.21
C SER A 29 -7.60 6.11 -7.49
N THR A 30 -8.33 6.19 -8.62
CA THR A 30 -9.30 5.19 -9.09
C THR A 30 -8.65 3.84 -9.42
N GLU A 31 -7.36 3.73 -9.19
CA GLU A 31 -6.58 2.52 -9.37
C GLU A 31 -6.96 1.47 -8.31
N PRO A 32 -7.00 0.19 -8.71
CA PRO A 32 -7.36 -0.87 -7.80
C PRO A 32 -6.32 -1.00 -6.67
N THR A 33 -6.82 -1.23 -5.46
CA THR A 33 -5.96 -1.60 -4.31
C THR A 33 -5.74 -3.11 -4.35
N THR A 34 -4.48 -3.54 -4.37
CA THR A 34 -4.11 -4.96 -4.39
C THR A 34 -3.91 -5.52 -3.00
N ASP A 35 -3.48 -4.70 -2.04
CA ASP A 35 -3.31 -5.07 -0.64
C ASP A 35 -3.30 -3.84 0.28
N GLN A 36 -3.61 -4.03 1.56
CA GLN A 36 -3.61 -2.97 2.57
C GLN A 36 -3.25 -3.49 3.96
N VAL A 37 -2.51 -2.66 4.70
CA VAL A 37 -2.17 -2.82 6.11
C VAL A 37 -2.61 -1.58 6.88
N VAL A 38 -3.29 -1.77 8.02
CA VAL A 38 -3.65 -0.69 8.96
C VAL A 38 -2.94 -0.95 10.29
N PHE A 39 -2.30 0.09 10.84
CA PHE A 39 -1.56 0.02 12.09
C PHE A 39 -2.41 0.50 13.27
N SER A 40 -2.02 0.11 14.49
CA SER A 40 -2.75 0.48 15.71
C SER A 40 -2.72 1.97 16.04
N ASN A 41 -1.78 2.74 15.47
CA ASN A 41 -1.77 4.20 15.55
C ASN A 41 -2.67 4.89 14.51
N GLY A 42 -3.42 4.12 13.71
CA GLY A 42 -4.32 4.64 12.69
C GLY A 42 -3.66 4.95 11.34
N ALA A 43 -2.33 4.89 11.25
CA ALA A 43 -1.65 4.96 9.96
C ALA A 43 -1.99 3.73 9.11
N ALA A 44 -1.89 3.87 7.79
CA ALA A 44 -2.07 2.74 6.88
C ALA A 44 -1.07 2.77 5.72
N LEU A 45 -0.80 1.60 5.18
CA LEU A 45 -0.09 1.39 3.93
C LEU A 45 -0.98 0.62 2.97
N SER A 46 -1.03 1.02 1.71
CA SER A 46 -1.76 0.30 0.66
C SER A 46 -0.93 0.16 -0.60
N LEU A 47 -1.01 -1.00 -1.25
CA LEU A 47 -0.52 -1.20 -2.62
C LEU A 47 -1.64 -0.86 -3.58
N VAL A 48 -1.44 0.17 -4.40
CA VAL A 48 -2.45 0.69 -5.31
C VAL A 48 -1.88 0.79 -6.72
N GLY A 49 -2.57 0.24 -7.71
CA GLY A 49 -2.09 0.27 -9.08
C GLY A 49 -2.42 -1.01 -9.84
N SER A 50 -2.00 -1.06 -11.09
CA SER A 50 -2.30 -2.14 -12.00
C SER A 50 -1.24 -2.26 -13.09
N LYS A 51 -1.21 -3.40 -13.79
CA LYS A 51 -0.42 -3.60 -15.02
C LYS A 51 1.07 -3.26 -14.84
N GLY A 52 1.69 -3.89 -13.85
CA GLY A 52 3.11 -3.77 -13.58
C GLY A 52 3.51 -2.46 -12.92
N ASN A 53 2.59 -1.55 -12.59
CA ASN A 53 2.90 -0.30 -11.90
C ASN A 53 2.05 -0.17 -10.64
N TYR A 54 2.72 -0.23 -9.49
CA TYR A 54 2.09 -0.24 -8.17
C TYR A 54 2.72 0.82 -7.28
N GLN A 55 1.89 1.59 -6.58
CA GLN A 55 2.31 2.59 -5.62
C GLN A 55 2.11 2.04 -4.21
N ILE A 56 3.15 2.17 -3.38
CA ILE A 56 3.07 2.04 -1.94
C ILE A 56 2.57 3.39 -1.42
N GLN A 57 1.28 3.46 -1.08
CA GLN A 57 0.65 4.66 -0.55
C GLN A 57 0.69 4.63 0.97
N GLY A 58 1.20 5.69 1.59
CA GLY A 58 1.02 5.96 3.02
C GLY A 58 -0.24 6.78 3.27
N SER A 59 -0.93 6.49 4.36
CA SER A 59 -2.10 7.26 4.80
C SER A 59 -2.04 7.55 6.30
N ALA A 60 -2.42 8.77 6.67
CA ALA A 60 -2.50 9.23 8.05
C ALA A 60 -1.19 9.01 8.83
N PHE A 61 -0.04 9.21 8.17
CA PHE A 61 1.24 9.15 8.85
C PHE A 61 1.33 10.29 9.85
N GLN A 62 1.78 9.96 11.07
CA GLN A 62 2.03 10.91 12.14
C GLN A 62 3.49 10.76 12.56
N LYS A 63 4.34 11.62 11.99
CA LYS A 63 5.77 11.67 12.28
C LYS A 63 6.51 10.33 12.17
N ILE A 64 6.24 9.57 11.11
CA ILE A 64 6.90 8.28 10.86
C ILE A 64 8.36 8.52 10.45
N SER A 65 9.31 8.13 11.29
CA SER A 65 10.75 8.34 11.10
C SER A 65 11.40 7.23 10.26
N ALA A 66 10.89 6.00 10.34
CA ALA A 66 11.37 4.88 9.57
C ALA A 66 10.27 3.91 9.14
N VAL A 67 10.51 3.25 8.01
CA VAL A 67 9.60 2.26 7.42
C VAL A 67 10.42 1.07 6.92
N ASP A 68 9.97 -0.14 7.20
CA ASP A 68 10.57 -1.41 6.79
C ASP A 68 9.45 -2.29 6.21
N ILE A 69 9.45 -2.47 4.89
CA ILE A 69 8.40 -3.13 4.12
C ILE A 69 9.01 -4.31 3.38
N THR A 70 8.37 -5.46 3.49
CA THR A 70 8.51 -6.57 2.55
C THR A 70 7.32 -6.56 1.60
N VAL A 71 7.56 -6.68 0.31
CA VAL A 71 6.54 -6.90 -0.72
C VAL A 71 6.83 -8.23 -1.40
N TYR A 72 5.81 -9.09 -1.48
CA TYR A 72 5.86 -10.35 -2.22
C TYR A 72 5.21 -10.18 -3.59
N TYR A 73 5.78 -10.86 -4.58
CA TYR A 73 5.26 -10.92 -5.94
C TYR A 73 5.52 -12.30 -6.56
N ASP A 74 4.78 -12.67 -7.60
CA ASP A 74 5.04 -13.89 -8.37
C ASP A 74 6.10 -13.60 -9.46
N PRO A 75 7.32 -14.16 -9.36
CA PRO A 75 8.39 -13.90 -10.33
C PRO A 75 8.14 -14.56 -11.70
N ALA A 76 7.19 -15.49 -11.83
CA ALA A 76 6.79 -16.05 -13.11
C ALA A 76 5.85 -15.09 -13.88
N ALA A 77 5.07 -14.29 -13.17
CA ALA A 77 4.12 -13.34 -13.75
C ALA A 77 4.67 -11.91 -13.87
N LEU A 78 5.51 -11.50 -12.91
CA LEU A 78 6.04 -10.15 -12.76
C LEU A 78 7.58 -10.20 -12.77
N SER A 79 8.23 -9.55 -13.73
CA SER A 79 9.69 -9.61 -13.89
C SER A 79 10.38 -8.25 -13.76
N SER A 80 11.68 -8.29 -13.46
CA SER A 80 12.57 -7.13 -13.36
C SER A 80 11.98 -6.01 -12.50
N PRO A 81 11.79 -6.25 -11.19
CA PRO A 81 11.25 -5.22 -10.30
C PRO A 81 12.15 -3.99 -10.29
N GLY A 82 11.55 -2.82 -10.31
CA GLY A 82 12.15 -1.52 -10.05
C GLY A 82 11.42 -0.84 -8.91
N VAL A 83 12.13 -0.05 -8.10
CA VAL A 83 11.52 0.73 -7.02
C VAL A 83 12.07 2.14 -7.05
N VAL A 84 11.16 3.13 -7.13
CA VAL A 84 11.48 4.55 -7.16
C VAL A 84 10.87 5.23 -5.95
N LYS A 85 11.65 6.12 -5.33
CA LYS A 85 11.21 6.89 -4.16
C LYS A 85 10.04 7.81 -4.52
N GLY A 86 8.99 7.81 -3.70
CA GLY A 86 7.84 8.66 -3.84
C GLY A 86 7.98 10.00 -3.10
N PRO A 87 7.12 10.98 -3.43
CA PRO A 87 7.17 12.34 -2.86
C PRO A 87 6.82 12.42 -1.37
N LEU A 88 6.07 11.45 -0.81
CA LEU A 88 5.69 11.47 0.61
C LEU A 88 6.92 11.46 1.54
N ILE A 89 7.99 10.79 1.11
CA ILE A 89 9.24 10.64 1.88
C ILE A 89 10.35 11.56 1.36
N THR A 90 9.97 12.76 0.90
CA THR A 90 10.93 13.80 0.50
C THR A 90 11.89 14.13 1.64
N GLY A 91 13.19 14.20 1.36
CA GLY A 91 14.24 14.42 2.36
C GLY A 91 14.66 13.17 3.15
N ALA A 92 13.94 12.06 3.04
CA ALA A 92 14.36 10.77 3.60
C ALA A 92 15.28 10.00 2.64
N GLN A 93 16.06 9.09 3.22
CA GLN A 93 16.83 8.07 2.50
C GLN A 93 15.97 6.81 2.33
N MET A 94 16.08 6.16 1.18
CA MET A 94 15.40 4.91 0.87
C MET A 94 16.39 3.94 0.24
N ILE A 95 16.43 2.72 0.76
CA ILE A 95 17.25 1.61 0.28
C ILE A 95 16.32 0.47 -0.08
N THR A 96 16.62 -0.22 -1.18
CA THR A 96 15.82 -1.35 -1.65
C THR A 96 16.69 -2.56 -1.92
N ASN A 97 16.15 -3.75 -1.67
CA ASN A 97 16.76 -5.01 -2.06
C ASN A 97 15.82 -5.75 -3.00
N LEU A 98 16.30 -5.98 -4.22
CA LEU A 98 15.58 -6.61 -5.33
C LEU A 98 16.28 -7.91 -5.80
N SER A 99 17.29 -8.36 -5.05
CA SER A 99 18.16 -9.48 -5.44
C SER A 99 17.52 -10.86 -5.24
N VAL A 100 16.42 -10.94 -4.49
CA VAL A 100 15.71 -12.18 -4.18
C VAL A 100 14.44 -12.23 -5.02
N PRO A 101 14.35 -13.10 -6.04
CA PRO A 101 13.13 -13.25 -6.83
C PRO A 101 11.90 -13.51 -5.95
N GLY A 102 10.79 -12.85 -6.28
CA GLY A 102 9.53 -12.91 -5.56
C GLY A 102 9.47 -12.08 -4.28
N THR A 103 10.57 -11.40 -3.91
CA THR A 103 10.64 -10.53 -2.73
C THR A 103 11.28 -9.18 -3.04
N ILE A 104 10.64 -8.11 -2.59
CA ILE A 104 11.19 -6.75 -2.58
C ILE A 104 11.24 -6.29 -1.14
N THR A 105 12.41 -5.88 -0.67
CA THR A 105 12.54 -5.21 0.64
C THR A 105 12.76 -3.73 0.41
N VAL A 106 12.01 -2.88 1.12
CA VAL A 106 12.13 -1.43 1.11
C VAL A 106 12.36 -0.95 2.53
N ALA A 107 13.48 -0.26 2.76
CA ALA A 107 13.77 0.41 4.01
C ALA A 107 13.86 1.92 3.75
N GLN A 108 13.19 2.70 4.60
CA GLN A 108 13.28 4.16 4.58
C GLN A 108 13.63 4.67 5.98
N ILE A 109 14.49 5.69 6.03
CA ILE A 109 14.82 6.43 7.25
C ILE A 109 14.94 7.93 6.96
N GLY A 110 14.39 8.76 7.83
CA GLY A 110 14.43 10.21 7.72
C GLY A 110 14.58 10.87 9.09
N ALA A 111 15.37 11.95 9.15
CA ALA A 111 15.55 12.72 10.38
C ALA A 111 14.29 13.52 10.76
N ASN A 112 13.52 13.93 9.75
CA ASN A 112 12.23 14.59 9.92
C ASN A 112 11.14 13.54 9.74
N GLY A 113 10.37 13.26 10.79
CA GLY A 113 9.27 12.31 10.73
C GLY A 113 8.26 12.69 9.64
N VAL A 114 7.86 11.72 8.83
CA VAL A 114 6.93 11.86 7.71
C VAL A 114 5.51 12.00 8.24
N THR A 115 4.78 13.02 7.79
CA THR A 115 3.39 13.27 8.19
C THR A 115 2.50 13.46 6.96
N GLY A 116 1.28 12.95 7.02
CA GLY A 116 0.28 13.07 5.96
C GLY A 116 0.04 11.78 5.19
N SER A 117 -0.42 11.93 3.94
CA SER A 117 -0.78 10.81 3.07
C SER A 117 -0.20 11.04 1.67
N GLY A 118 0.12 9.97 0.95
CA GLY A 118 0.62 10.06 -0.43
C GLY A 118 1.51 8.89 -0.83
N ASN A 119 2.17 9.03 -1.97
CA ASN A 119 3.04 8.00 -2.52
C ASN A 119 4.39 7.95 -1.79
N LEU A 120 4.64 6.83 -1.11
CA LEU A 120 5.90 6.51 -0.45
C LEU A 120 6.92 5.98 -1.46
N ALA A 121 6.52 5.06 -2.33
CA ALA A 121 7.37 4.50 -3.37
C ALA A 121 6.55 3.90 -4.51
N THR A 122 7.06 3.98 -5.72
CA THR A 122 6.50 3.29 -6.89
C THR A 122 7.31 2.03 -7.16
N VAL A 123 6.63 0.89 -7.20
CA VAL A 123 7.15 -0.40 -7.64
C VAL A 123 6.71 -0.63 -9.08
N SER A 124 7.67 -0.88 -9.97
CA SER A 124 7.42 -1.20 -11.37
C SER A 124 7.94 -2.59 -11.73
N PHE A 125 7.32 -3.21 -12.72
CA PHE A 125 7.74 -4.49 -13.30
C PHE A 125 7.78 -4.34 -14.82
N ALA A 126 8.79 -4.92 -15.46
CA ALA A 126 8.95 -4.84 -16.92
C ALA A 126 7.89 -5.64 -17.68
N THR A 127 7.36 -6.69 -17.05
CA THR A 127 6.25 -7.50 -17.57
C THR A 127 5.25 -7.75 -16.48
N ASP A 128 3.97 -7.80 -16.85
CA ASP A 128 2.86 -8.20 -16.00
C ASP A 128 1.92 -9.08 -16.82
N ASN A 129 2.15 -10.39 -16.69
CA ASN A 129 1.34 -11.44 -17.31
C ASN A 129 0.37 -12.07 -16.30
N GLY A 130 0.34 -11.55 -15.07
CA GLY A 130 -0.45 -12.10 -13.98
C GLY A 130 -1.85 -11.51 -13.89
N THR A 131 -2.71 -12.20 -13.16
CA THR A 131 -4.01 -11.66 -12.73
C THR A 131 -3.97 -11.09 -11.31
N ARG A 132 -2.87 -11.29 -10.58
CA ARG A 132 -2.66 -10.82 -9.20
C ARG A 132 -1.46 -9.89 -9.15
N GLY A 133 -1.66 -8.74 -8.51
CA GLY A 133 -0.57 -7.82 -8.20
C GLY A 133 0.23 -8.24 -6.97
N PRO A 134 1.25 -7.45 -6.60
CA PRO A 134 2.04 -7.67 -5.41
C PRO A 134 1.20 -7.52 -4.13
N SER A 135 1.71 -8.07 -3.03
CA SER A 135 1.12 -8.01 -1.69
C SER A 135 2.16 -7.67 -0.64
N PHE A 136 1.75 -7.11 0.49
CA PHE A 136 2.63 -6.86 1.61
C PHE A 136 2.96 -8.15 2.34
N GLY A 137 4.25 -8.36 2.63
CA GLY A 137 4.70 -9.31 3.63
C GLY A 137 4.77 -8.66 5.01
N LYS A 138 5.90 -8.80 5.71
CA LYS A 138 6.11 -8.08 6.98
C LYS A 138 6.22 -6.58 6.74
N VAL A 139 5.52 -5.80 7.55
CA VAL A 139 5.58 -4.34 7.51
C VAL A 139 5.79 -3.77 8.91
N ARG A 140 6.66 -2.77 9.00
CA ARG A 140 6.95 -2.03 10.22
C ARG A 140 7.06 -0.55 9.92
N ILE A 141 6.52 0.26 10.83
CA ILE A 141 6.72 1.70 10.87
C ILE A 141 7.19 2.11 12.26
N ILE A 142 8.00 3.15 12.34
CA ILE A 142 8.55 3.69 13.58
C ILE A 142 8.27 5.19 13.59
N ASP A 143 7.72 5.72 14.69
CA ASP A 143 7.49 7.17 14.84
C ASP A 143 8.74 7.91 15.36
N ASP A 144 8.65 9.23 15.55
CA ASP A 144 9.73 10.06 16.10
C ASP A 144 9.98 9.84 17.59
N LEU A 145 9.06 9.15 18.28
CA LEU A 145 9.17 8.71 19.67
C LEU A 145 9.67 7.26 19.79
N PHE A 146 10.06 6.63 18.68
CA PHE A 146 10.54 5.25 18.60
C PHE A 146 9.51 4.18 18.95
N HIS A 147 8.21 4.48 18.93
CA HIS A 147 7.21 3.41 18.97
C HIS A 147 7.23 2.62 17.68
N VAL A 148 7.26 1.30 17.81
CA VAL A 148 7.26 0.37 16.68
C VAL A 148 5.86 -0.17 16.47
N TYR A 149 5.32 0.05 15.28
CA TYR A 149 4.06 -0.55 14.86
C TYR A 149 4.38 -1.57 13.78
N SER A 150 3.88 -2.79 13.92
CA SER A 150 4.14 -3.87 12.97
C SER A 150 2.84 -4.57 12.59
N SER A 151 2.78 -5.02 11.35
CA SER A 151 1.75 -5.91 10.85
C SER A 151 2.37 -6.98 9.98
N ASN A 152 1.71 -8.13 9.94
CA ASN A 152 1.99 -9.15 8.95
C ASN A 152 0.95 -8.99 7.85
N GLY A 153 1.41 -8.69 6.63
CA GLY A 153 0.58 -8.76 5.44
C GLY A 153 0.41 -10.21 4.97
N ARG A 154 -0.01 -10.37 3.72
CA ARG A 154 -0.18 -11.67 3.07
C ARG A 154 1.19 -12.32 2.85
N GLY A 155 1.32 -13.61 3.21
CA GLY A 155 2.55 -14.37 2.94
C GLY A 155 2.88 -14.48 1.44
N PRO A 156 4.02 -15.09 1.09
CA PRO A 156 4.40 -15.33 -0.30
C PRO A 156 3.25 -15.95 -1.08
N GLN A 157 2.99 -15.45 -2.28
CA GLN A 157 2.00 -16.05 -3.16
C GLN A 157 2.64 -17.29 -3.82
N PRO A 158 1.95 -18.44 -3.86
CA PRO A 158 2.40 -19.62 -4.60
C PRO A 158 2.32 -19.40 -6.12
#